data_AF-A0A7X7K012-F1
#
_entry.id   AF-A0A7X7K012-F1
#
_cell.length_a   1.000
_cell.length_b   1.000
_cell.length_c   1.000
_cell.angle_alpha   90.00
_cell.angle_beta   90.00
_cell.angle_gamma   90.00
#
_symmetry.space_group_name_H-M   'P 1'
#
loop_
_entity.id
_entity.type
_entity.pdbx_description
1 polymer ?
#
loop_
_entity_poly.entity_id
_entity_poly.type
_entity_poly.pdbx_seq_one_letter_code
_entity_poly.pdbx_strand_id
1 'polypeptide(L)'
;YGALWDAVFGASAPPSAVADRDKLAIFTQAARQLPPPQINSMVVYIWEDEDEVTQGFRFMGQRFVLDAYVFEQLVYREVGTPEKPRMLPMGLDIMAAMGSTEAYDILTTLGETEYANYTEQMAKVRSEIGALQIDSWTQNLYWSWLYAFHPLLTEKGEQYPPFMRTDAWARKDLQTALGSWTELKHDTILYAKQMMAELGGGPPPEPPHGWVEPNPEVYARLLALARMTRSGLESRGLLSENTSTNLWRLEDLLEFLLDVSQRELAGETLTTEDYERIKFFGGELEAITLAAADQEGEGRPFFENEEQAALVADVATDPNGQVLEEAIGRINAIYVLVPDGWGGVHIAEGGVFSYYEFAWPMNDRLTDEKWREMLAAGDAPAPPSWTSSFVTK
;
A
#
# COMPACT_ATOMS: atom_id res chain seq x y z
N TYR A 1 1.06 -15.48 22.69
CA TYR A 1 2.09 -16.44 23.15
C TYR A 1 2.92 -15.96 24.35
N GLY A 2 3.44 -14.72 24.39
CA GLY A 2 4.26 -14.23 25.52
C GLY A 2 3.60 -14.37 26.91
N ALA A 3 2.35 -13.91 27.07
CA ALA A 3 1.62 -14.08 28.34
C ALA A 3 1.45 -15.55 28.75
N LEU A 4 1.29 -16.45 27.78
CA LEU A 4 1.18 -17.88 28.04
C LEU A 4 2.54 -18.48 28.46
N TRP A 5 3.63 -18.00 27.86
CA TRP A 5 4.98 -18.37 28.27
C TRP A 5 5.24 -17.97 29.73
N ASP A 6 4.91 -16.74 30.08
CA ASP A 6 5.11 -16.21 31.43
C ASP A 6 4.31 -17.00 32.49
N ALA A 7 3.10 -17.43 32.13
CA ALA A 7 2.25 -18.23 33.01
C ALA A 7 2.79 -19.65 33.25
N VAL A 8 3.41 -20.28 32.24
CA VAL A 8 3.84 -21.68 32.30
C VAL A 8 5.29 -21.84 32.73
N PHE A 9 6.18 -21.03 32.14
CA PHE A 9 7.63 -21.10 32.38
C PHE A 9 8.11 -20.05 33.39
N GLY A 10 7.44 -18.89 33.44
CA GLY A 10 7.80 -17.74 34.27
C GLY A 10 8.32 -16.56 33.44
N ALA A 11 8.02 -15.33 33.86
CA ALA A 11 8.33 -14.09 33.11
C ALA A 11 9.83 -13.84 32.81
N SER A 12 10.73 -14.50 33.54
CA SER A 12 12.18 -14.42 33.32
C SER A 12 12.79 -15.77 32.95
N ALA A 13 11.97 -16.73 32.53
CA ALA A 13 12.45 -18.04 32.13
C ALA A 13 13.31 -17.93 30.87
N PRO A 14 14.52 -18.52 30.87
CA PRO A 14 15.35 -18.55 29.68
C PRO A 14 14.70 -19.42 28.59
N PRO A 15 15.04 -19.23 27.30
CA PRO A 15 14.53 -20.09 26.23
C PRO A 15 14.78 -21.58 26.48
N SER A 16 15.84 -21.95 27.21
CA SER A 16 16.14 -23.33 27.60
C SER A 16 15.09 -23.97 28.52
N ALA A 17 14.17 -23.20 29.10
CA ALA A 17 13.08 -23.70 29.93
C ALA A 17 12.12 -24.64 29.16
N VAL A 18 12.07 -24.56 27.82
CA VAL A 18 11.34 -25.51 26.97
C VAL A 18 11.82 -26.96 27.08
N ALA A 19 13.01 -27.20 27.64
CA ALA A 19 13.52 -28.54 27.87
C ALA A 19 12.71 -29.31 28.93
N ASP A 20 11.97 -28.61 29.79
CA ASP A 20 11.03 -29.22 30.73
C ASP A 20 9.80 -29.73 29.97
N ARG A 21 9.72 -31.07 29.82
CA ARG A 21 8.70 -31.74 29.03
C ARG A 21 7.29 -31.57 29.58
N ASP A 22 7.14 -31.49 30.90
CA ASP A 22 5.83 -31.36 31.53
C ASP A 22 5.30 -29.94 31.34
N LYS A 23 6.16 -28.93 31.53
CA LYS A 23 5.80 -27.54 31.22
C LYS A 23 5.53 -27.32 29.74
N LEU A 24 6.32 -27.93 28.86
CA LEU A 24 6.09 -27.84 27.41
C LEU A 24 4.74 -28.47 27.01
N ALA A 25 4.34 -29.58 27.64
CA ALA A 25 3.05 -30.20 27.41
C ALA A 25 1.89 -29.26 27.85
N ILE A 26 2.00 -28.65 29.04
CA ILE A 26 1.03 -27.66 29.54
C ILE A 26 0.95 -26.46 28.60
N PHE A 27 2.09 -25.91 28.18
CA PHE A 27 2.15 -24.80 27.24
C PHE A 27 1.47 -25.16 25.91
N THR A 28 1.76 -26.35 25.35
CA THR A 28 1.19 -26.81 24.08
C THR A 28 -0.33 -26.97 24.18
N GLN A 29 -0.83 -27.56 25.28
CA GLN A 29 -2.27 -27.73 25.51
C GLN A 29 -2.98 -26.38 25.62
N ALA A 30 -2.41 -25.43 26.36
CA ALA A 30 -2.98 -24.11 26.50
C ALA A 30 -2.87 -23.28 25.20
N ALA A 31 -1.78 -23.45 24.44
CA ALA A 31 -1.60 -22.80 23.14
C ALA A 31 -2.67 -23.23 22.12
N ARG A 32 -3.11 -24.51 22.16
CA ARG A 32 -4.22 -25.00 21.31
C ARG A 32 -5.58 -24.36 21.60
N GLN A 33 -5.74 -23.71 22.76
CA GLN A 33 -6.96 -22.98 23.11
C GLN A 33 -6.91 -21.51 22.66
N LEU A 34 -5.79 -21.06 22.10
CA LEU A 34 -5.72 -19.73 21.49
C LEU A 34 -6.49 -19.72 20.16
N PRO A 35 -6.98 -18.54 19.72
CA PRO A 35 -7.66 -18.41 18.44
C PRO A 35 -6.84 -19.03 17.29
N PRO A 36 -7.49 -19.73 16.34
CA PRO A 36 -6.82 -20.26 15.16
C PRO A 36 -6.25 -19.14 14.28
N PRO A 37 -5.31 -19.45 13.38
CA PRO A 37 -4.85 -18.48 12.39
C PRO A 37 -6.03 -18.00 11.54
N GLN A 38 -6.13 -16.69 11.34
CA GLN A 38 -7.16 -16.09 10.48
C GLN A 38 -6.72 -15.99 9.01
N ILE A 39 -5.48 -16.41 8.71
CA ILE A 39 -4.96 -16.48 7.35
C ILE A 39 -4.37 -17.85 7.13
N ASN A 40 -4.86 -18.54 6.11
CA ASN A 40 -4.30 -19.77 5.64
C ASN A 40 -3.01 -19.52 4.83
N SER A 41 -2.01 -20.33 5.13
CA SER A 41 -0.67 -20.26 4.53
C SER A 41 -0.25 -21.59 3.90
N MET A 42 -1.17 -22.54 3.81
CA MET A 42 -0.94 -23.90 3.35
C MET A 42 -2.10 -24.36 2.46
N VAL A 43 -1.84 -25.33 1.60
CA VAL A 43 -2.92 -25.99 0.86
C VAL A 43 -3.73 -26.82 1.85
N VAL A 44 -5.03 -26.51 1.95
CA VAL A 44 -6.00 -27.24 2.77
C VAL A 44 -7.09 -27.73 1.83
N TYR A 45 -7.42 -29.03 1.88
CA TYR A 45 -8.48 -29.58 1.05
C TYR A 45 -9.87 -29.16 1.58
N ILE A 46 -10.86 -29.05 0.70
CA ILE A 46 -12.21 -28.56 1.04
C ILE A 46 -12.91 -29.44 2.10
N TRP A 47 -12.55 -30.71 2.21
CA TRP A 47 -13.09 -31.64 3.21
C TRP A 47 -12.31 -31.65 4.54
N GLU A 48 -11.21 -30.92 4.63
CA GLU A 48 -10.41 -30.81 5.85
C GLU A 48 -10.90 -29.66 6.72
N ASP A 49 -10.83 -29.87 8.03
CA ASP A 49 -10.98 -28.80 9.00
C ASP A 49 -9.74 -27.91 8.94
N GLU A 50 -9.95 -26.63 8.62
CA GLU A 50 -8.86 -25.68 8.42
C GLU A 50 -8.09 -25.41 9.70
N ASP A 51 -8.79 -25.27 10.82
CA ASP A 51 -8.17 -24.99 12.10
C ASP A 51 -7.29 -26.17 12.51
N GLU A 52 -7.76 -27.40 12.33
CA GLU A 52 -6.97 -28.59 12.65
C GLU A 52 -5.69 -28.71 11.80
N VAL A 53 -5.74 -28.32 10.52
CA VAL A 53 -4.59 -28.43 9.60
C VAL A 53 -3.62 -27.27 9.75
N THR A 54 -4.12 -26.05 10.00
CA THR A 54 -3.31 -24.83 9.98
C THR A 54 -2.79 -24.42 11.36
N GLN A 55 -3.47 -24.82 12.45
CA GLN A 55 -3.09 -24.43 13.80
C GLN A 55 -1.73 -25.03 14.19
N GLY A 56 -0.76 -24.15 14.44
CA GLY A 56 0.58 -24.55 14.84
C GLY A 56 1.44 -23.39 15.33
N PHE A 57 2.44 -23.70 16.15
CA PHE A 57 3.43 -22.73 16.58
C PHE A 57 4.56 -22.66 15.55
N ARG A 58 4.73 -21.50 14.89
CA ARG A 58 5.79 -21.25 13.92
C ARG A 58 6.74 -20.18 14.44
N PHE A 59 8.03 -20.48 14.53
CA PHE A 59 9.04 -19.55 15.04
C PHE A 59 9.15 -18.26 14.21
N MET A 60 9.01 -18.39 12.87
CA MET A 60 8.88 -17.29 11.91
C MET A 60 7.64 -17.53 11.05
N GLY A 61 6.48 -17.60 11.71
CA GLY A 61 5.20 -17.69 11.00
C GLY A 61 4.92 -16.44 10.17
N GLN A 62 4.08 -16.59 9.16
CA GLN A 62 3.53 -15.44 8.44
C GLN A 62 2.75 -14.56 9.43
N ARG A 63 2.89 -13.24 9.29
CA ARG A 63 2.14 -12.29 10.10
C ARG A 63 0.75 -12.09 9.51
N PHE A 64 -0.22 -11.83 10.38
CA PHE A 64 -1.54 -11.43 9.91
C PHE A 64 -1.46 -10.06 9.24
N VAL A 65 -1.98 -9.96 8.02
CA VAL A 65 -2.13 -8.72 7.26
C VAL A 65 -3.54 -8.67 6.68
N LEU A 66 -4.18 -7.49 6.78
CA LEU A 66 -5.61 -7.35 6.52
C LEU A 66 -5.99 -7.68 5.07
N ASP A 67 -5.17 -7.26 4.12
CA ASP A 67 -5.33 -7.50 2.69
C ASP A 67 -5.35 -8.99 2.33
N ALA A 68 -4.46 -9.79 2.91
CA ALA A 68 -4.45 -11.23 2.68
C ALA A 68 -5.68 -11.92 3.29
N TYR A 69 -6.17 -11.43 4.43
CA TYR A 69 -7.46 -11.87 4.97
C TYR A 69 -8.62 -11.54 4.01
N VAL A 70 -8.67 -10.32 3.46
CA VAL A 70 -9.68 -9.94 2.47
C VAL A 70 -9.63 -10.87 1.26
N PHE A 71 -8.44 -11.13 0.73
CA PHE A 71 -8.25 -12.06 -0.38
C PHE A 71 -8.76 -13.45 -0.06
N GLU A 72 -8.38 -14.01 1.08
CA GLU A 72 -8.83 -15.34 1.51
C GLU A 72 -10.35 -15.46 1.62
N GLN A 73 -11.02 -14.41 2.13
CA GLN A 73 -12.48 -14.36 2.22
C GLN A 73 -13.18 -14.23 0.85
N LEU A 74 -12.44 -13.90 -0.20
CA LEU A 74 -12.99 -13.61 -1.53
C LEU A 74 -12.50 -14.57 -2.61
N VAL A 75 -11.80 -15.65 -2.26
CA VAL A 75 -11.37 -16.69 -3.20
C VAL A 75 -12.08 -18.03 -2.97
N TYR A 76 -11.71 -19.03 -3.77
CA TYR A 76 -12.30 -20.35 -3.81
C TYR A 76 -12.09 -21.13 -2.50
N ARG A 77 -13.16 -21.11 -1.71
CA ARG A 77 -13.49 -21.84 -0.47
C ARG A 77 -14.72 -21.15 0.09
N GLU A 78 -14.68 -19.82 0.03
CA GLU A 78 -15.73 -18.89 0.44
C GLU A 78 -16.56 -18.38 -0.76
N VAL A 79 -15.90 -18.16 -1.91
CA VAL A 79 -16.50 -17.57 -3.11
C VAL A 79 -16.30 -18.45 -4.35
N GLY A 80 -17.38 -18.64 -5.11
CA GLY A 80 -17.44 -19.51 -6.29
C GLY A 80 -18.04 -20.89 -6.00
N THR A 81 -18.06 -21.76 -7.01
CA THR A 81 -18.50 -23.16 -6.89
C THR A 81 -17.44 -24.10 -7.46
N PRO A 82 -17.52 -25.43 -7.23
CA PRO A 82 -16.60 -26.36 -7.88
C PRO A 82 -16.56 -26.27 -9.41
N GLU A 83 -17.67 -25.88 -10.05
CA GLU A 83 -17.78 -25.68 -11.49
C GLU A 83 -17.27 -24.31 -11.96
N LYS A 84 -17.36 -23.29 -11.11
CA LYS A 84 -16.89 -21.91 -11.37
C LYS A 84 -16.13 -21.38 -10.14
N PRO A 85 -14.91 -21.86 -9.87
CA PRO A 85 -14.13 -21.43 -8.71
C PRO A 85 -13.50 -20.06 -8.95
N ARG A 86 -13.46 -19.21 -7.92
CA ARG A 86 -12.71 -17.94 -7.97
C ARG A 86 -11.30 -18.14 -7.42
N MET A 87 -10.37 -18.59 -8.26
CA MET A 87 -9.04 -19.03 -7.79
C MET A 87 -8.07 -17.88 -7.47
N LEU A 88 -8.24 -16.71 -8.08
CA LEU A 88 -7.45 -15.51 -7.82
C LEU A 88 -8.39 -14.36 -7.42
N PRO A 89 -7.98 -13.51 -6.46
CA PRO A 89 -8.68 -12.27 -6.14
C PRO A 89 -8.29 -11.17 -7.17
N MET A 90 -8.74 -9.94 -6.92
CA MET A 90 -8.24 -8.73 -7.58
C MET A 90 -7.83 -7.70 -6.52
N GLY A 91 -6.83 -6.85 -6.76
CA GLY A 91 -6.48 -5.75 -5.86
C GLY A 91 -7.69 -4.84 -5.54
N LEU A 92 -8.62 -4.71 -6.48
CA LEU A 92 -9.90 -4.03 -6.29
C LEU A 92 -10.75 -4.60 -5.15
N ASP A 93 -10.62 -5.88 -4.82
CA ASP A 93 -11.33 -6.51 -3.69
C ASP A 93 -10.96 -5.84 -2.37
N ILE A 94 -9.68 -5.49 -2.18
CA ILE A 94 -9.19 -4.80 -0.98
C ILE A 94 -9.79 -3.41 -0.90
N MET A 95 -9.75 -2.66 -2.00
CA MET A 95 -10.28 -1.30 -2.05
C MET A 95 -11.79 -1.29 -1.83
N ALA A 96 -12.51 -2.25 -2.41
CA ALA A 96 -13.93 -2.44 -2.17
C ALA A 96 -14.21 -2.81 -0.70
N ALA A 97 -13.45 -3.74 -0.12
CA ALA A 97 -13.57 -4.14 1.28
C ALA A 97 -13.32 -2.97 2.26
N MET A 98 -12.42 -2.06 1.91
CA MET A 98 -12.15 -0.81 2.66
C MET A 98 -13.20 0.29 2.46
N GLY A 99 -14.24 0.03 1.67
CA GLY A 99 -15.39 0.92 1.51
C GLY A 99 -15.44 1.71 0.21
N SER A 100 -14.53 1.47 -0.75
CA SER A 100 -14.61 2.11 -2.07
C SER A 100 -15.84 1.61 -2.82
N THR A 101 -16.75 2.54 -3.15
CA THR A 101 -17.91 2.24 -3.99
C THR A 101 -17.47 2.04 -5.44
N GLU A 102 -16.60 2.92 -5.95
CA GLU A 102 -16.07 2.83 -7.31
C GLU A 102 -15.35 1.49 -7.58
N ALA A 103 -14.53 1.00 -6.63
CA ALA A 103 -13.88 -0.31 -6.79
C ALA A 103 -14.89 -1.45 -6.92
N TYR A 104 -15.96 -1.42 -6.13
CA TYR A 104 -17.04 -2.42 -6.18
C TYR A 104 -17.85 -2.33 -7.48
N ASP A 105 -18.09 -1.13 -7.99
CA ASP A 105 -18.77 -0.92 -9.28
C ASP A 105 -17.93 -1.41 -10.46
N ILE A 106 -16.60 -1.23 -10.40
CA ILE A 106 -15.67 -1.81 -11.38
C ILE A 106 -15.70 -3.34 -11.29
N LEU A 107 -15.59 -3.93 -10.09
CA LEU A 107 -15.71 -5.38 -9.89
C LEU A 107 -17.03 -5.94 -10.43
N THR A 108 -18.13 -5.19 -10.25
CA THR A 108 -19.44 -5.54 -10.82
C THR A 108 -19.39 -5.54 -12.34
N THR A 109 -18.81 -4.50 -12.94
CA THR A 109 -18.67 -4.36 -14.40
C THR A 109 -17.79 -5.46 -15.01
N LEU A 110 -16.79 -5.93 -14.27
CA LEU A 110 -15.91 -7.03 -14.67
C LEU A 110 -16.55 -8.42 -14.48
N GLY A 111 -17.71 -8.50 -13.82
CA GLY A 111 -18.43 -9.76 -13.56
C GLY A 111 -17.92 -10.53 -12.33
N GLU A 112 -17.03 -9.94 -11.53
CA GLU A 112 -16.50 -10.59 -10.32
C GLU A 112 -17.59 -10.79 -9.25
N THR A 113 -18.56 -9.88 -9.21
CA THR A 113 -19.70 -10.00 -8.28
C THR A 113 -20.67 -11.14 -8.64
N GLU A 114 -20.53 -11.75 -9.82
CA GLU A 114 -21.36 -12.86 -10.29
C GLU A 114 -20.89 -14.22 -9.75
N TYR A 115 -19.71 -14.31 -9.12
CA TYR A 115 -19.31 -15.53 -8.44
C TYR A 115 -20.25 -15.81 -7.26
N ALA A 116 -20.58 -17.09 -7.06
CA ALA A 116 -21.44 -17.51 -5.96
C ALA A 116 -20.87 -17.02 -4.61
N ASN A 117 -21.74 -16.53 -3.73
CA ASN A 117 -21.42 -15.98 -2.41
C ASN A 117 -20.56 -14.70 -2.38
N TYR A 118 -20.08 -14.16 -3.52
CA TYR A 118 -19.20 -12.98 -3.53
C TYR A 118 -19.81 -11.80 -2.77
N THR A 119 -21.06 -11.45 -3.08
CA THR A 119 -21.72 -10.27 -2.49
C THR A 119 -21.94 -10.43 -0.98
N GLU A 120 -22.29 -11.63 -0.53
CA GLU A 120 -22.49 -11.92 0.89
C GLU A 120 -21.16 -11.86 1.66
N GLN A 121 -20.09 -12.42 1.08
CA GLN A 121 -18.76 -12.38 1.70
C GLN A 121 -18.13 -10.99 1.69
N MET A 122 -18.26 -10.24 0.60
CA MET A 122 -17.83 -8.84 0.56
C MET A 122 -18.56 -8.00 1.61
N ALA A 123 -19.87 -8.22 1.81
CA ALA A 123 -20.64 -7.52 2.85
C ALA A 123 -20.15 -7.88 4.27
N LYS A 124 -19.84 -9.16 4.53
CA LYS A 124 -19.23 -9.62 5.79
C LYS A 124 -17.90 -8.89 6.04
N VAL A 125 -16.98 -8.95 5.08
CA VAL A 125 -15.63 -8.36 5.21
C VAL A 125 -15.71 -6.84 5.37
N ARG A 126 -16.55 -6.15 4.61
CA ARG A 126 -16.82 -4.71 4.79
C ARG A 126 -17.32 -4.39 6.19
N SER A 127 -18.21 -5.22 6.74
CA SER A 127 -18.71 -5.03 8.11
C SER A 127 -17.62 -5.23 9.16
N GLU A 128 -16.74 -6.21 8.98
CA GLU A 128 -15.62 -6.46 9.88
C GLU A 128 -14.60 -5.32 9.86
N ILE A 129 -14.23 -4.86 8.66
CA ILE A 129 -13.32 -3.72 8.48
C ILE A 129 -13.96 -2.44 9.03
N GLY A 130 -15.25 -2.21 8.77
CA GLY A 130 -15.99 -1.06 9.30
C GLY A 130 -16.14 -1.05 10.83
N ALA A 131 -15.98 -2.20 11.49
CA ALA A 131 -15.98 -2.31 12.95
C ALA A 131 -14.62 -2.01 13.59
N LEU A 132 -13.53 -1.98 12.80
CA LEU A 132 -12.20 -1.67 13.30
C LEU A 132 -12.13 -0.26 13.88
N GLN A 133 -11.49 -0.15 15.04
CA GLN A 133 -11.28 1.12 15.72
C GLN A 133 -9.90 1.69 15.37
N ILE A 134 -9.69 2.97 15.71
CA ILE A 134 -8.43 3.66 15.40
C ILE A 134 -7.21 2.90 15.93
N ASP A 135 -7.29 2.32 17.12
CA ASP A 135 -6.19 1.54 17.72
C ASP A 135 -5.79 0.33 16.87
N SER A 136 -6.73 -0.27 16.14
CA SER A 136 -6.47 -1.36 15.19
C SER A 136 -5.79 -0.85 13.92
N TRP A 137 -6.23 0.29 13.39
CA TRP A 137 -5.62 0.91 12.21
C TRP A 137 -4.21 1.45 12.50
N THR A 138 -3.95 1.90 13.72
CA THR A 138 -2.66 2.45 14.15
C THR A 138 -1.80 1.45 14.92
N GLN A 139 -2.10 0.16 14.85
CA GLN A 139 -1.40 -0.86 15.65
C GLN A 139 0.07 -1.07 15.22
N ASN A 140 0.38 -0.84 13.94
CA ASN A 140 1.73 -0.92 13.37
C ASN A 140 1.81 -0.20 12.02
N LEU A 141 3.02 -0.11 11.46
CA LEU A 141 3.31 0.60 10.21
C LEU A 141 2.48 0.11 9.03
N TYR A 142 2.34 -1.21 8.86
CA TYR A 142 1.60 -1.82 7.75
C TYR A 142 0.14 -1.36 7.75
N TRP A 143 -0.52 -1.47 8.90
CA TRP A 143 -1.92 -1.07 9.05
C TRP A 143 -2.11 0.44 8.93
N SER A 144 -1.16 1.22 9.41
CA SER A 144 -1.22 2.68 9.27
C SER A 144 -1.00 3.15 7.83
N TRP A 145 -0.21 2.40 7.04
CA TRP A 145 -0.09 2.64 5.61
C TRP A 145 -1.39 2.33 4.89
N LEU A 146 -1.99 1.15 5.12
CA LEU A 146 -3.33 0.85 4.59
C LEU A 146 -4.35 1.91 5.02
N TYR A 147 -4.31 2.35 6.27
CA TYR A 147 -5.18 3.40 6.76
C TYR A 147 -5.03 4.69 5.95
N ALA A 148 -3.83 5.05 5.46
CA ALA A 148 -3.64 6.22 4.61
C ALA A 148 -4.40 6.18 3.27
N PHE A 149 -4.90 5.01 2.83
CA PHE A 149 -5.66 4.88 1.59
C PHE A 149 -7.12 5.31 1.71
N HIS A 150 -7.74 5.19 2.89
CA HIS A 150 -9.16 5.50 3.06
C HIS A 150 -9.62 6.86 2.49
N PRO A 151 -8.87 7.98 2.67
CA PRO A 151 -9.28 9.25 2.09
C PRO A 151 -9.23 9.25 0.56
N LEU A 152 -8.39 8.42 -0.08
CA LEU A 152 -8.37 8.24 -1.54
C LEU A 152 -9.61 7.47 -2.03
N LEU A 153 -10.13 6.56 -1.22
CA LEU A 153 -11.28 5.71 -1.55
C LEU A 153 -12.64 6.38 -1.29
N THR A 154 -12.63 7.58 -0.72
CA THR A 154 -13.84 8.32 -0.33
C THR A 154 -14.26 9.29 -1.42
N GLU A 155 -15.55 9.25 -1.79
CA GLU A 155 -16.12 10.17 -2.77
C GLU A 155 -15.97 11.63 -2.31
N LYS A 156 -15.52 12.48 -3.24
CA LYS A 156 -15.21 13.88 -2.97
C LYS A 156 -16.47 14.74 -3.11
N GLY A 157 -16.92 15.32 -1.99
CA GLY A 157 -18.08 16.21 -1.93
C GLY A 157 -17.82 17.62 -2.45
N GLU A 158 -18.80 18.51 -2.27
CA GLU A 158 -18.77 19.90 -2.77
C GLU A 158 -17.63 20.77 -2.20
N GLN A 159 -17.03 20.35 -1.09
CA GLN A 159 -15.86 21.00 -0.49
C GLN A 159 -14.57 20.82 -1.30
N TYR A 160 -14.54 19.91 -2.27
CA TYR A 160 -13.36 19.67 -3.12
C TYR A 160 -13.49 20.34 -4.51
N PRO A 161 -12.35 20.63 -5.17
CA PRO A 161 -12.34 21.20 -6.52
C PRO A 161 -13.14 20.37 -7.54
N PRO A 162 -13.71 21.00 -8.59
CA PRO A 162 -14.55 20.30 -9.57
C PRO A 162 -13.94 19.05 -10.19
N PHE A 163 -12.64 19.06 -10.50
CA PHE A 163 -11.97 17.92 -11.11
C PHE A 163 -11.92 16.70 -10.18
N MET A 164 -11.85 16.89 -8.85
CA MET A 164 -11.82 15.79 -7.88
C MET A 164 -13.16 15.07 -7.72
N ARG A 165 -14.24 15.70 -8.17
CA ARG A 165 -15.61 15.19 -8.05
C ARG A 165 -16.04 14.39 -9.28
N THR A 166 -15.07 13.95 -10.09
CA THR A 166 -15.31 13.22 -11.33
C THR A 166 -14.97 11.75 -11.15
N ASP A 167 -15.66 10.87 -11.88
CA ASP A 167 -15.35 9.43 -11.91
C ASP A 167 -13.89 9.17 -12.33
N ALA A 168 -13.38 9.98 -13.27
CA ALA A 168 -11.98 9.90 -13.70
C ALA A 168 -11.00 10.15 -12.54
N TRP A 169 -11.31 11.09 -11.66
CA TRP A 169 -10.49 11.35 -10.48
C TRP A 169 -10.64 10.26 -9.42
N ALA A 170 -11.87 9.78 -9.16
CA ALA A 170 -12.09 8.66 -8.25
C ALA A 170 -11.31 7.41 -8.69
N ARG A 171 -11.26 7.13 -9.99
CA ARG A 171 -10.47 6.04 -10.56
C ARG A 171 -8.97 6.30 -10.53
N LYS A 172 -8.52 7.55 -10.71
CA LYS A 172 -7.12 7.92 -10.49
C LYS A 172 -6.71 7.74 -9.03
N ASP A 173 -7.54 8.12 -8.07
CA ASP A 173 -7.25 7.92 -6.64
C ASP A 173 -7.25 6.44 -6.26
N LEU A 174 -8.14 5.65 -6.86
CA LEU A 174 -8.13 4.19 -6.77
C LEU A 174 -6.85 3.59 -7.36
N GLN A 175 -6.40 4.06 -8.53
CA GLN A 175 -5.12 3.67 -9.13
C GLN A 175 -3.93 4.05 -8.24
N THR A 176 -3.96 5.23 -7.61
CA THR A 176 -2.93 5.65 -6.65
C THR A 176 -2.90 4.74 -5.42
N ALA A 177 -4.07 4.37 -4.87
CA ALA A 177 -4.15 3.44 -3.74
C ALA A 177 -3.65 2.04 -4.11
N LEU A 178 -4.00 1.54 -5.29
CA LEU A 178 -3.54 0.23 -5.78
C LEU A 178 -2.03 0.23 -6.04
N GLY A 179 -1.48 1.26 -6.69
CA GLY A 179 -0.03 1.39 -6.85
C GLY A 179 0.70 1.45 -5.51
N SER A 180 0.22 2.27 -4.57
CA SER A 180 0.83 2.30 -3.23
C SER A 180 0.66 0.99 -2.46
N TRP A 181 -0.41 0.23 -2.71
CA TRP A 181 -0.56 -1.11 -2.15
C TRP A 181 0.44 -2.09 -2.79
N THR A 182 0.69 -2.00 -4.10
CA THR A 182 1.76 -2.76 -4.78
C THR A 182 3.13 -2.49 -4.16
N GLU A 183 3.50 -1.22 -3.93
CA GLU A 183 4.73 -0.84 -3.20
C GLU A 183 4.76 -1.49 -1.81
N LEU A 184 3.65 -1.39 -1.06
CA LEU A 184 3.55 -1.99 0.28
C LEU A 184 3.74 -3.52 0.23
N LYS A 185 3.19 -4.22 -0.79
CA LYS A 185 3.41 -5.66 -0.96
C LYS A 185 4.85 -5.96 -1.29
N HIS A 186 5.44 -5.23 -2.23
CA HIS A 186 6.82 -5.37 -2.64
C HIS A 186 7.78 -5.19 -1.45
N ASP A 187 7.70 -4.06 -0.74
CA ASP A 187 8.55 -3.71 0.40
C ASP A 187 8.40 -4.68 1.59
N THR A 188 7.23 -5.31 1.73
CA THR A 188 6.97 -6.28 2.80
C THR A 188 7.34 -7.71 2.41
N ILE A 189 7.58 -7.98 1.12
CA ILE A 189 8.08 -9.23 0.59
C ILE A 189 9.62 -9.24 0.61
N LEU A 190 10.32 -8.22 0.11
CA LEU A 190 11.77 -8.00 0.24
C LEU A 190 12.16 -6.53 -0.03
N TYR A 191 13.37 -6.14 0.38
CA TYR A 191 13.90 -4.76 0.29
C TYR A 191 13.98 -4.24 -1.16
N ALA A 192 13.28 -3.14 -1.44
CA ALA A 192 13.44 -2.35 -2.65
C ALA A 192 14.63 -1.38 -2.56
N LYS A 193 15.25 -1.11 -3.71
CA LYS A 193 16.24 -0.06 -3.92
C LYS A 193 15.60 1.11 -4.68
N GLN A 194 16.27 2.25 -4.62
CA GLN A 194 15.69 3.57 -4.85
C GLN A 194 16.06 4.23 -6.18
N MET A 195 15.09 4.96 -6.75
CA MET A 195 15.18 5.68 -8.02
C MET A 195 15.84 7.08 -7.96
N MET A 196 16.37 7.52 -9.11
CA MET A 196 16.89 8.86 -9.37
C MET A 196 15.88 9.65 -10.22
N ALA A 197 15.56 10.88 -9.82
CA ALA A 197 14.88 11.87 -10.66
C ALA A 197 15.74 13.15 -10.68
N GLU A 198 16.16 13.59 -11.87
CA GLU A 198 17.03 14.75 -11.99
C GLU A 198 16.29 16.05 -11.64
N LEU A 199 16.91 16.88 -10.79
CA LEU A 199 16.54 18.28 -10.56
C LEU A 199 16.45 19.01 -11.91
N GLY A 200 15.23 19.24 -12.39
CA GLY A 200 14.98 20.03 -13.59
C GLY A 200 15.66 21.40 -13.49
N GLY A 201 16.62 21.66 -14.37
CA GLY A 201 17.37 22.93 -14.44
C GLY A 201 17.05 23.70 -15.71
N GLY A 202 16.42 24.87 -15.56
CA GLY A 202 16.19 25.83 -16.64
C GLY A 202 16.10 27.27 -16.11
N PRO A 203 16.52 28.30 -16.88
CA PRO A 203 16.47 29.69 -16.44
C PRO A 203 15.01 30.15 -16.24
N PRO A 204 14.69 30.94 -15.19
CA PRO A 204 13.30 31.21 -14.82
C PRO A 204 12.65 32.29 -15.72
N PRO A 205 11.54 31.99 -16.43
CA PRO A 205 10.37 32.87 -16.37
C PRO A 205 9.80 32.87 -14.93
N GLU A 206 8.85 33.76 -14.62
CA GLU A 206 8.15 33.72 -13.32
C GLU A 206 7.75 32.28 -12.96
N PRO A 207 7.88 31.85 -11.68
CA PRO A 207 7.53 30.49 -11.29
C PRO A 207 6.09 30.20 -11.74
N PRO A 208 5.82 29.17 -12.54
CA PRO A 208 4.45 28.76 -12.75
C PRO A 208 3.85 28.42 -11.38
N HIS A 209 2.65 28.92 -11.10
CA HIS A 209 1.94 28.61 -9.86
C HIS A 209 1.69 27.09 -9.82
N GLY A 210 2.40 26.40 -8.94
CA GLY A 210 2.17 24.99 -8.65
C GLY A 210 0.97 24.80 -7.73
N TRP A 211 0.52 23.56 -7.59
CA TRP A 211 -0.68 23.22 -6.81
C TRP A 211 -0.48 21.89 -6.09
N VAL A 212 -0.92 21.78 -4.84
CA VAL A 212 -0.80 20.55 -4.06
C VAL A 212 -2.13 19.80 -4.12
N GLU A 213 -2.10 18.50 -4.42
CA GLU A 213 -3.33 17.69 -4.41
C GLU A 213 -4.02 17.84 -3.05
N PRO A 214 -5.32 18.22 -2.98
CA PRO A 214 -5.86 18.81 -1.79
C PRO A 214 -6.46 17.69 -0.93
N ASN A 215 -5.60 16.77 -0.52
CA ASN A 215 -5.96 15.58 0.22
C ASN A 215 -5.34 15.65 1.64
N PRO A 216 -5.74 16.65 2.46
CA PRO A 216 -5.09 16.91 3.73
C PRO A 216 -5.14 15.70 4.67
N GLU A 217 -6.20 14.90 4.60
CA GLU A 217 -6.31 13.71 5.42
C GLU A 217 -5.27 12.63 5.07
N VAL A 218 -4.89 12.49 3.79
CA VAL A 218 -3.80 11.60 3.37
C VAL A 218 -2.50 12.08 3.97
N TYR A 219 -2.16 13.36 3.80
CA TYR A 219 -0.92 13.93 4.35
C TYR A 219 -0.86 13.85 5.88
N ALA A 220 -1.98 14.08 6.56
CA ALA A 220 -2.06 13.94 8.02
C ALA A 220 -1.82 12.50 8.48
N ARG A 221 -2.37 11.50 7.77
CA ARG A 221 -2.16 10.08 8.08
C ARG A 221 -0.71 9.64 7.80
N LEU A 222 -0.13 10.08 6.68
CA LEU A 222 1.29 9.85 6.37
C LEU A 222 2.21 10.53 7.39
N LEU A 223 1.91 11.76 7.82
CA LEU A 223 2.68 12.48 8.83
C LEU A 223 2.63 11.75 10.18
N ALA A 224 1.44 11.28 10.57
CA ALA A 224 1.27 10.47 11.78
C ALA A 224 2.07 9.16 11.69
N LEU A 225 2.07 8.50 10.52
CA LEU A 225 2.88 7.31 10.26
C LEU A 225 4.38 7.60 10.39
N ALA A 226 4.90 8.67 9.77
CA ALA A 226 6.31 9.05 9.86
C ALA A 226 6.74 9.31 11.32
N ARG A 227 5.93 10.07 12.07
CA ARG A 227 6.16 10.33 13.50
C ARG A 227 6.10 9.05 14.34
N MET A 228 5.14 8.17 14.06
CA MET A 228 5.02 6.87 14.74
C MET A 228 6.25 6.00 14.49
N THR A 229 6.78 5.97 13.27
CA THR A 229 8.03 5.30 12.92
C THR A 229 9.19 5.85 13.73
N ARG A 230 9.36 7.17 13.75
CA ARG A 230 10.45 7.84 14.47
C ARG A 230 10.40 7.56 15.96
N SER A 231 9.27 7.82 16.61
CA SER A 231 9.09 7.55 18.06
C SER A 231 9.18 6.05 18.39
N GLY A 232 8.72 5.18 17.48
CA GLY A 232 8.83 3.74 17.61
C GLY A 232 10.27 3.25 17.61
N LEU A 233 11.10 3.75 16.69
CA LEU A 233 12.53 3.43 16.63
C LEU A 233 13.29 4.02 17.83
N GLU A 234 12.99 5.27 18.21
CA GLU A 234 13.63 5.97 19.33
C GLU A 234 13.41 5.23 20.65
N SER A 235 12.15 4.90 20.97
CA SER A 235 11.79 4.18 22.20
C SER A 235 12.42 2.79 22.33
N ARG A 236 12.84 2.19 21.20
CA ARG A 236 13.52 0.89 21.14
C ARG A 236 15.05 1.00 21.08
N GLY A 237 15.59 2.22 21.05
CA GLY A 237 17.03 2.45 20.87
C GLY A 237 17.55 2.04 19.49
N LEU A 238 16.67 2.03 18.48
CA LEU A 238 16.97 1.62 17.10
C LEU A 238 17.07 2.81 16.14
N LEU A 239 16.84 4.03 16.61
CA LEU A 239 16.89 5.23 15.77
C LEU A 239 18.32 5.73 15.61
N SER A 240 18.86 5.60 14.39
CA SER A 240 20.14 6.22 14.02
C SER A 240 19.97 7.72 13.75
N GLU A 241 21.06 8.50 13.82
CA GLU A 241 21.04 9.94 13.50
C GLU A 241 20.64 10.21 12.04
N ASN A 242 21.12 9.37 11.11
CA ASN A 242 20.75 9.44 9.70
C ASN A 242 19.24 9.19 9.52
N THR A 243 18.74 8.07 10.08
CA THR A 243 17.31 7.73 10.03
C THR A 243 16.44 8.81 10.68
N SER A 244 16.88 9.39 11.80
CA SER A 244 16.19 10.50 12.47
C SER A 244 16.10 11.73 11.57
N THR A 245 17.19 12.09 10.90
CA THR A 245 17.23 13.24 9.99
C THR A 245 16.30 13.02 8.80
N ASN A 246 16.26 11.83 8.25
CA ASN A 246 15.41 11.50 7.10
C ASN A 246 13.94 11.49 7.46
N LEU A 247 13.58 10.88 8.59
CA LEU A 247 12.21 10.93 9.10
C LEU A 247 11.78 12.37 9.39
N TRP A 248 12.67 13.22 9.94
CA TRP A 248 12.36 14.63 10.14
C TRP A 248 12.12 15.38 8.82
N ARG A 249 12.92 15.14 7.77
CA ARG A 249 12.69 15.73 6.44
C ARG A 249 11.35 15.31 5.85
N LEU A 250 11.00 14.03 5.99
CA LEU A 250 9.70 13.52 5.57
C LEU A 250 8.56 14.14 6.37
N GLU A 251 8.71 14.27 7.70
CA GLU A 251 7.76 14.97 8.56
C GLU A 251 7.55 16.43 8.12
N ASP A 252 8.64 17.18 7.88
CA ASP A 252 8.60 18.59 7.44
C ASP A 252 7.93 18.76 6.06
N LEU A 253 8.22 17.87 5.11
CA LEU A 253 7.55 17.87 3.81
C LEU A 253 6.04 17.57 3.94
N LEU A 254 5.68 16.57 4.74
CA LEU A 254 4.27 16.21 4.93
C LEU A 254 3.49 17.28 5.70
N GLU A 255 4.12 17.97 6.65
CA GLU A 255 3.55 19.15 7.31
C GLU A 255 3.27 20.27 6.32
N PHE A 256 4.21 20.53 5.41
CA PHE A 256 4.04 21.52 4.34
C PHE A 256 2.89 21.15 3.40
N LEU A 257 2.83 19.92 2.87
CA LEU A 257 1.76 19.48 1.98
C LEU A 257 0.39 19.50 2.67
N LEU A 258 0.34 19.13 3.96
CA LEU A 258 -0.87 19.22 4.77
C LEU A 258 -1.36 20.67 4.90
N ASP A 259 -0.47 21.59 5.26
CA ASP A 259 -0.81 23.00 5.42
C ASP A 259 -1.26 23.64 4.10
N VAL A 260 -0.51 23.43 3.02
CA VAL A 260 -0.85 23.96 1.68
C VAL A 260 -2.18 23.41 1.20
N SER A 261 -2.41 22.09 1.30
CA SER A 261 -3.68 21.49 0.87
C SER A 261 -4.89 22.02 1.65
N GLN A 262 -4.74 22.30 2.95
CA GLN A 262 -5.80 22.92 3.75
C GLN A 262 -6.08 24.36 3.30
N ARG A 263 -5.03 25.16 3.07
CA ARG A 263 -5.16 26.54 2.60
C ARG A 263 -5.77 26.61 1.19
N GLU A 264 -5.36 25.74 0.28
CA GLU A 264 -5.92 25.67 -1.07
C GLU A 264 -7.41 25.28 -1.06
N LEU A 265 -7.83 24.34 -0.20
CA LEU A 265 -9.24 24.01 -0.02
C LEU A 265 -10.05 25.16 0.60
N ALA A 266 -9.43 25.94 1.48
CA ALA A 266 -10.05 27.13 2.07
C ALA A 266 -10.12 28.32 1.09
N GLY A 267 -9.51 28.21 -0.10
CA GLY A 267 -9.41 29.29 -1.08
C GLY A 267 -8.46 30.40 -0.66
N GLU A 268 -7.53 30.11 0.25
CA GLU A 268 -6.50 31.04 0.69
C GLU A 268 -5.38 31.15 -0.34
N THR A 269 -4.78 32.33 -0.47
CA THR A 269 -3.66 32.55 -1.40
C THR A 269 -2.37 32.04 -0.77
N LEU A 270 -1.61 31.23 -1.52
CA LEU A 270 -0.27 30.80 -1.12
C LEU A 270 0.76 31.94 -1.24
N THR A 271 1.80 31.87 -0.41
CA THR A 271 2.93 32.82 -0.40
C THR A 271 3.92 32.52 -1.53
N THR A 272 4.82 33.46 -1.81
CA THR A 272 5.90 33.24 -2.78
C THR A 272 6.82 32.11 -2.33
N GLU A 273 7.06 32.00 -1.02
CA GLU A 273 7.86 30.93 -0.42
C GLU A 273 7.19 29.56 -0.60
N ASP A 274 5.87 29.47 -0.48
CA ASP A 274 5.13 28.23 -0.76
C ASP A 274 5.33 27.80 -2.23
N TYR A 275 5.14 28.72 -3.18
CA TYR A 275 5.29 28.40 -4.61
C TYR A 275 6.73 28.03 -4.99
N GLU A 276 7.74 28.68 -4.41
CA GLU A 276 9.13 28.26 -4.60
C GLU A 276 9.38 26.86 -4.02
N ARG A 277 8.82 26.52 -2.86
CA ARG A 277 8.94 25.17 -2.30
C ARG A 277 8.23 24.12 -3.16
N ILE A 278 7.00 24.39 -3.62
CA ILE A 278 6.26 23.52 -4.55
C ILE A 278 7.07 23.27 -5.84
N LYS A 279 7.67 24.31 -6.40
CA LYS A 279 8.53 24.20 -7.58
C LYS A 279 9.72 23.27 -7.36
N PHE A 280 10.28 23.21 -6.15
CA PHE A 280 11.39 22.32 -5.78
C PHE A 280 10.93 20.98 -5.16
N PHE A 281 9.63 20.68 -5.14
CA PHE A 281 9.08 19.46 -4.56
C PHE A 281 9.77 18.18 -5.06
N GLY A 282 10.05 18.08 -6.37
CA GLY A 282 10.78 16.94 -6.94
C GLY A 282 12.18 16.75 -6.35
N GLY A 283 12.87 17.84 -6.02
CA GLY A 283 14.19 17.81 -5.36
C GLY A 283 14.10 17.42 -3.88
N GLU A 284 13.01 17.77 -3.19
CA GLU A 284 12.78 17.29 -1.82
C GLU A 284 12.52 15.78 -1.80
N LEU A 285 11.73 15.27 -2.74
CA LEU A 285 11.56 13.82 -2.91
C LEU A 285 12.90 13.12 -3.21
N GLU A 286 13.70 13.67 -4.12
CA GLU A 286 15.04 13.15 -4.43
C GLU A 286 15.92 13.08 -3.18
N ALA A 287 15.96 14.15 -2.39
CA ALA A 287 16.79 14.22 -1.19
C ALA A 287 16.36 13.22 -0.10
N ILE A 288 15.06 12.96 0.05
CA ILE A 288 14.53 11.95 0.98
C ILE A 288 14.90 10.55 0.49
N THR A 289 14.68 10.28 -0.79
CA THR A 289 15.00 9.01 -1.43
C THR A 289 16.50 8.71 -1.30
N LEU A 290 17.38 9.59 -1.76
CA LEU A 290 18.84 9.44 -1.63
C LEU A 290 19.30 9.17 -0.19
N ALA A 291 18.69 9.85 0.78
CA ALA A 291 19.13 9.73 2.15
C ALA A 291 18.67 8.42 2.83
N ALA A 292 17.57 7.84 2.34
CA ALA A 292 17.07 6.55 2.78
C ALA A 292 17.80 5.35 2.14
N ALA A 293 18.76 5.58 1.24
CA ALA A 293 19.58 4.53 0.65
C ALA A 293 20.55 3.95 1.69
N ASP A 294 20.50 2.64 1.92
CA ASP A 294 21.53 1.95 2.70
C ASP A 294 22.88 2.04 1.97
N GLN A 295 23.94 2.48 2.67
CA GLN A 295 25.31 2.42 2.15
C GLN A 295 26.21 1.57 3.04
N GLU A 296 26.95 0.65 2.43
CA GLU A 296 28.19 0.12 2.98
C GLU A 296 29.36 1.05 2.57
N GLY A 297 29.97 1.80 3.50
CA GLY A 297 31.24 2.50 3.31
C GLY A 297 31.25 4.03 3.55
N GLU A 298 32.42 4.66 3.38
CA GLU A 298 32.60 6.12 3.47
C GLU A 298 32.58 6.75 2.05
N GLY A 299 31.49 7.43 1.70
CA GLY A 299 31.31 8.12 0.42
C GLY A 299 30.13 9.08 0.42
N ARG A 300 29.98 9.90 -0.63
CA ARG A 300 28.71 10.61 -0.87
C ARG A 300 27.67 9.58 -1.35
N PRO A 301 26.40 9.67 -0.92
CA PRO A 301 25.34 8.85 -1.48
C PRO A 301 25.32 8.97 -2.99
N PHE A 302 25.44 7.85 -3.69
CA PHE A 302 25.27 7.76 -5.13
C PHE A 302 24.55 6.45 -5.43
N PHE A 303 23.63 6.47 -6.40
CA PHE A 303 22.93 5.28 -6.84
C PHE A 303 23.85 4.46 -7.76
N GLU A 304 23.95 3.14 -7.54
CA GLU A 304 24.75 2.25 -8.40
C GLU A 304 24.05 1.91 -9.73
N ASN A 305 22.72 2.11 -9.85
CA ASN A 305 21.92 1.71 -11.02
C ASN A 305 20.92 2.79 -11.51
N GLU A 306 20.52 2.70 -12.78
CA GLU A 306 19.42 3.46 -13.41
C GLU A 306 18.05 2.92 -12.96
N GLU A 307 17.72 3.12 -11.69
CA GLU A 307 16.49 2.56 -11.11
C GLU A 307 15.24 3.35 -11.53
N GLN A 308 14.16 2.61 -11.78
CA GLN A 308 12.88 3.14 -12.29
C GLN A 308 11.78 2.83 -11.26
N ALA A 309 10.71 3.64 -11.25
CA ALA A 309 9.50 3.38 -10.45
C ALA A 309 8.83 2.03 -10.72
N ALA A 310 9.26 1.35 -11.78
CA ALA A 310 8.71 0.08 -12.15
C ALA A 310 9.16 -1.02 -11.19
N LEU A 311 8.18 -1.69 -10.57
CA LEU A 311 8.34 -2.84 -9.72
C LEU A 311 7.16 -3.80 -9.88
N VAL A 312 7.33 -5.04 -9.43
CA VAL A 312 6.30 -6.10 -9.51
C VAL A 312 6.31 -6.95 -8.24
N ALA A 313 5.13 -7.33 -7.77
CA ALA A 313 4.96 -8.20 -6.62
C ALA A 313 3.88 -9.25 -6.86
N ASP A 314 4.17 -10.49 -6.44
CA ASP A 314 3.23 -11.59 -6.48
C ASP A 314 2.39 -11.64 -5.20
N VAL A 315 1.08 -11.39 -5.33
CA VAL A 315 0.22 -11.12 -4.16
C VAL A 315 -0.74 -12.26 -3.82
N ALA A 316 -0.98 -13.17 -4.77
CA ALA A 316 -1.82 -14.35 -4.58
C ALA A 316 -1.35 -15.51 -5.48
N THR A 317 -1.65 -16.75 -5.08
CA THR A 317 -1.26 -17.95 -5.84
C THR A 317 -2.47 -18.87 -6.05
N ASP A 318 -2.77 -19.17 -7.30
CA ASP A 318 -3.65 -20.27 -7.68
C ASP A 318 -2.81 -21.56 -7.75
N PRO A 319 -3.11 -22.58 -6.92
CA PRO A 319 -2.40 -23.86 -6.94
C PRO A 319 -2.48 -24.60 -8.29
N ASN A 320 -3.36 -24.20 -9.21
CA ASN A 320 -3.43 -24.75 -10.57
C ASN A 320 -2.34 -24.21 -11.51
N GLY A 321 -1.47 -23.30 -11.05
CA GLY A 321 -0.25 -22.89 -11.76
C GLY A 321 -0.19 -21.42 -12.16
N GLN A 322 -1.02 -20.56 -11.57
CA GLN A 322 -0.98 -19.12 -11.81
C GLN A 322 -0.69 -18.35 -10.52
N VAL A 323 -0.15 -17.15 -10.66
CA VAL A 323 -0.03 -16.14 -9.60
C VAL A 323 -0.71 -14.85 -10.05
N LEU A 324 -1.18 -14.06 -9.10
CA LEU A 324 -1.61 -12.68 -9.36
C LEU A 324 -0.41 -11.76 -9.17
N GLU A 325 0.01 -11.10 -10.26
CA GLU A 325 1.05 -10.08 -10.24
C GLU A 325 0.41 -8.70 -10.19
N GLU A 326 0.91 -7.89 -9.26
CA GLU A 326 0.61 -6.48 -9.13
C GLU A 326 1.87 -5.71 -9.49
N ALA A 327 1.78 -4.74 -10.40
CA ALA A 327 2.96 -4.02 -10.87
C ALA A 327 2.71 -2.54 -11.10
N ILE A 328 3.74 -1.75 -10.84
CA ILE A 328 3.85 -0.35 -11.25
C ILE A 328 4.81 -0.31 -12.43
N GLY A 329 4.51 0.49 -13.45
CA GLY A 329 5.41 0.73 -14.58
C GLY A 329 6.10 2.08 -14.50
N ARG A 330 6.23 2.75 -15.64
CA ARG A 330 6.73 4.14 -15.68
C ARG A 330 5.69 5.10 -15.10
N ILE A 331 6.15 6.23 -14.58
CA ILE A 331 5.27 7.30 -14.09
C ILE A 331 4.50 7.89 -15.28
N ASN A 332 3.19 7.96 -15.15
CA ASN A 332 2.33 8.61 -16.13
C ASN A 332 2.23 10.11 -15.84
N ALA A 333 2.19 10.93 -16.88
CA ALA A 333 1.83 12.34 -16.73
C ALA A 333 0.33 12.48 -16.50
N ILE A 334 -0.06 13.33 -15.55
CA ILE A 334 -1.43 13.81 -15.37
C ILE A 334 -1.49 15.29 -15.70
N TYR A 335 -2.59 15.72 -16.34
CA TYR A 335 -2.91 17.12 -16.60
C TYR A 335 -4.21 17.48 -15.91
N VAL A 336 -4.20 18.51 -15.06
CA VAL A 336 -5.35 18.90 -14.23
C VAL A 336 -5.63 20.39 -14.38
N LEU A 337 -6.90 20.74 -14.55
CA LEU A 337 -7.34 22.15 -14.51
C LEU A 337 -7.48 22.58 -13.05
N VAL A 338 -6.54 23.41 -12.58
CA VAL A 338 -6.50 23.93 -11.21
C VAL A 338 -6.86 25.42 -11.17
N PRO A 339 -7.45 25.94 -10.07
CA PRO A 339 -7.63 27.37 -9.90
C PRO A 339 -6.30 28.11 -9.91
N ASP A 340 -6.23 29.28 -10.54
CA ASP A 340 -5.00 30.10 -10.58
C ASP A 340 -4.80 30.99 -9.33
N GLY A 341 -5.79 31.03 -8.43
CA GLY A 341 -5.81 31.93 -7.26
C GLY A 341 -6.29 33.36 -7.54
N TRP A 342 -6.57 33.71 -8.81
CA TRP A 342 -7.00 35.03 -9.28
C TRP A 342 -8.36 35.02 -10.00
N GLY A 343 -9.06 33.88 -9.98
CA GLY A 343 -10.38 33.69 -10.57
C GLY A 343 -10.37 33.07 -11.98
N GLY A 344 -9.21 32.65 -12.48
CA GLY A 344 -9.04 31.84 -13.68
C GLY A 344 -8.61 30.40 -13.35
N VAL A 345 -8.10 29.71 -14.37
CA VAL A 345 -7.62 28.32 -14.28
C VAL A 345 -6.30 28.14 -15.01
N HIS A 346 -5.45 27.28 -14.48
CA HIS A 346 -4.21 26.81 -15.11
C HIS A 346 -4.26 25.31 -15.34
N ILE A 347 -3.40 24.81 -16.25
CA ILE A 347 -3.13 23.39 -16.36
C ILE A 347 -1.91 23.09 -15.48
N ALA A 348 -2.11 22.29 -14.45
CA ALA A 348 -1.03 21.67 -13.69
C ALA A 348 -0.65 20.34 -14.35
N GLU A 349 0.65 20.07 -14.42
CA GLU A 349 1.20 18.78 -14.84
C GLU A 349 1.85 18.10 -13.62
N GLY A 350 1.63 16.79 -13.47
CA GLY A 350 2.21 16.01 -12.37
C GLY A 350 2.49 14.57 -12.77
N GLY A 351 3.13 13.83 -11.86
CA GLY A 351 3.36 12.40 -11.99
C GLY A 351 2.32 11.60 -11.22
N VAL A 352 1.78 10.54 -11.83
CA VAL A 352 0.93 9.55 -11.15
C VAL A 352 1.45 8.15 -11.44
N PHE A 353 1.19 7.21 -10.51
CA PHE A 353 1.48 5.80 -10.73
C PHE A 353 0.88 5.33 -12.05
N SER A 354 1.55 4.43 -12.76
CA SER A 354 0.86 3.47 -13.62
C SER A 354 0.53 2.22 -12.81
N TYR A 355 -0.42 1.42 -13.29
CA TYR A 355 -0.86 0.24 -12.55
C TYR A 355 -1.17 -0.90 -13.52
N TYR A 356 -0.69 -2.08 -13.15
CA TYR A 356 -0.85 -3.33 -13.88
C TYR A 356 -1.25 -4.41 -12.90
N GLU A 357 -2.24 -5.21 -13.31
CA GLU A 357 -2.72 -6.35 -12.55
C GLU A 357 -2.98 -7.46 -13.58
N PHE A 358 -2.33 -8.61 -13.41
CA PHE A 358 -2.46 -9.72 -14.35
C PHE A 358 -2.12 -11.07 -13.73
N ALA A 359 -2.74 -12.13 -14.25
CA ALA A 359 -2.35 -13.49 -13.92
C ALA A 359 -1.09 -13.88 -14.68
N TRP A 360 -0.14 -14.52 -14.01
CA TRP A 360 1.15 -14.93 -14.57
C TRP A 360 1.49 -16.40 -14.23
N PRO A 361 2.26 -17.13 -15.05
CA PRO A 361 2.64 -18.51 -14.73
C PRO A 361 3.46 -18.63 -13.45
N MET A 362 3.02 -19.49 -12.53
CA MET A 362 3.69 -19.71 -11.23
C MET A 362 5.13 -20.22 -11.35
N ASN A 363 5.46 -20.92 -12.45
CA ASN A 363 6.80 -21.41 -12.73
C ASN A 363 7.74 -20.35 -13.31
N ASP A 364 7.26 -19.12 -13.48
CA ASP A 364 7.97 -18.02 -14.13
C ASP A 364 7.75 -16.67 -13.41
N ARG A 365 7.62 -16.70 -12.07
CA ARG A 365 7.41 -15.51 -11.21
C ARG A 365 8.34 -14.36 -11.59
N LEU A 366 7.77 -13.17 -11.70
CA LEU A 366 8.51 -12.01 -12.19
C LEU A 366 9.48 -11.47 -11.14
N THR A 367 10.58 -10.89 -11.62
CA THR A 367 11.45 -10.01 -10.84
C THR A 367 11.34 -8.60 -11.41
N ASP A 368 11.74 -7.59 -10.64
CA ASP A 368 11.75 -6.20 -11.10
C ASP A 368 12.58 -6.03 -12.38
N GLU A 369 13.72 -6.73 -12.51
CA GLU A 369 14.55 -6.67 -13.70
C GLU A 369 13.80 -7.16 -14.93
N LYS A 370 13.15 -8.33 -14.83
CA LYS A 370 12.37 -8.90 -15.93
C LYS A 370 11.17 -8.02 -16.27
N TRP A 371 10.51 -7.47 -15.27
CA TRP A 371 9.40 -6.54 -15.47
C TRP A 371 9.83 -5.26 -16.21
N ARG A 372 10.96 -4.68 -15.82
CA ARG A 372 11.56 -3.51 -16.48
C ARG A 372 11.97 -3.82 -17.91
N GLU A 373 12.53 -5.01 -18.18
CA GLU A 373 12.83 -5.47 -19.54
C GLU A 373 11.57 -5.56 -20.40
N MET A 374 10.48 -6.12 -19.87
CA MET A 374 9.19 -6.20 -20.56
C MET A 374 8.63 -4.81 -20.90
N LEU A 375 8.72 -3.87 -19.95
CA LEU A 375 8.32 -2.47 -20.18
C LEU A 375 9.18 -1.79 -21.26
N ALA A 376 10.49 -2.02 -21.27
CA ALA A 376 11.40 -1.45 -22.26
C ALA A 376 11.18 -2.04 -23.66
N ALA A 377 10.85 -3.34 -23.75
CA ALA A 377 10.54 -4.03 -25.00
C ALA A 377 9.15 -3.68 -25.55
N GLY A 378 8.24 -3.14 -24.72
CA GLY A 378 6.84 -2.94 -25.08
C GLY A 378 6.01 -4.22 -25.03
N ASP A 379 6.49 -5.23 -24.31
CA ASP A 379 5.89 -6.56 -24.16
C ASP A 379 5.11 -6.74 -22.84
N ALA A 380 5.00 -5.66 -22.04
CA ALA A 380 4.22 -5.67 -20.81
C ALA A 380 2.72 -5.97 -21.08
N PRO A 381 2.03 -6.71 -20.19
CA PRO A 381 0.59 -6.91 -20.29
C PRO A 381 -0.17 -5.58 -20.33
N ALA A 382 -1.37 -5.60 -20.88
CA ALA A 382 -2.22 -4.41 -20.90
C ALA A 382 -2.57 -4.00 -19.45
N PRO A 383 -2.62 -2.70 -19.15
CA PRO A 383 -3.15 -2.24 -17.87
C PRO A 383 -4.63 -2.65 -17.73
N PRO A 384 -5.17 -2.67 -16.50
CA PRO A 384 -6.56 -3.08 -16.26
C PRO A 384 -7.54 -2.27 -17.12
N SER A 385 -8.54 -2.94 -17.68
CA SER A 385 -9.43 -2.35 -18.69
C SER A 385 -10.16 -1.08 -18.21
N TRP A 386 -10.47 -1.00 -16.92
CA TRP A 386 -11.14 0.16 -16.31
C TRP A 386 -10.29 1.45 -16.36
N THR A 387 -8.96 1.33 -16.44
CA THR A 387 -8.04 2.48 -16.55
C THR A 387 -8.18 3.24 -17.87
N SER A 388 -8.63 2.56 -18.93
CA SER A 388 -8.80 3.16 -20.26
C SER A 388 -9.83 4.31 -20.32
N SER A 389 -10.66 4.45 -19.29
CA SER A 389 -11.66 5.51 -19.19
C SER A 389 -11.08 6.89 -18.85
N PHE A 390 -9.87 6.95 -18.28
CA PHE A 390 -9.23 8.20 -17.86
C PHE A 390 -7.73 8.29 -18.23
N VAL A 391 -7.14 7.21 -18.73
CA VAL A 391 -5.75 7.18 -19.24
C VAL A 391 -5.76 7.19 -20.77
N THR A 392 -5.00 8.10 -21.36
CA THR A 392 -4.71 8.12 -22.81
C THR A 392 -3.30 7.61 -23.09
N LYS A 393 -3.11 7.02 -24.28
CA LYS A 393 -1.81 6.57 -24.78
C LYS A 393 -1.04 7.68 -25.48
#